data_AF-A0A943MWI2-F1
#
_entry.id   AF-A0A943MWI2-F1
#
_cell.length_a   1.000
_cell.length_b   1.000
_cell.length_c   1.000
_cell.angle_alpha   90.00
_cell.angle_beta   90.00
_cell.angle_gamma   90.00
#
_symmetry.space_group_name_H-M   'P 1'
#
loop_
_entity.id
_entity.type
_entity.pdbx_description
1 polymer ?
#
loop_
_entity_poly.entity_id
_entity_poly.type
_entity_poly.pdbx_seq_one_letter_code
_entity_poly.pdbx_strand_id
1 'polypeptide(L)'
;MINTLDDIISAVETVSSSIPQISDTTNFWMVRSKQGVFYNEYVAGGYIAIGWNPLTEAVLSGSHDDDYYKQILKDSNYPDKMPGTALNKCRRFIEEIKSGDIAMIVGRSEIAFATIGDYFEVDLDTATAEKELEIHTQIETGTYLGLNCP
;
A
#
# COMPACT_ATOMS: atom_id res chain seq x y z
N MET A 1 7.61 -44.15 12.47
CA MET A 1 8.81 -44.71 11.82
C MET A 1 8.41 -44.94 10.38
N ILE A 2 8.96 -44.19 9.43
CA ILE A 2 8.63 -44.28 8.00
C ILE A 2 9.35 -45.54 7.49
N ASN A 3 8.62 -46.63 7.29
CA ASN A 3 9.22 -47.94 7.02
C ASN A 3 8.84 -48.52 5.65
N THR A 4 7.94 -47.85 4.92
CA THR A 4 7.45 -48.26 3.61
C THR A 4 7.46 -47.10 2.61
N LEU A 5 7.39 -47.43 1.33
CA LEU A 5 7.22 -46.43 0.26
C LEU A 5 5.94 -45.61 0.45
N ASP A 6 4.87 -46.25 0.94
CA ASP A 6 3.59 -45.61 1.21
C ASP A 6 3.68 -44.57 2.33
N ASP A 7 4.47 -44.85 3.39
CA ASP A 7 4.73 -43.87 4.45
C ASP A 7 5.45 -42.62 3.92
N ILE A 8 6.37 -42.80 2.96
CA ILE A 8 7.10 -41.69 2.33
C ILE A 8 6.14 -40.86 1.48
N ILE A 9 5.32 -41.50 0.64
CA ILE A 9 4.34 -40.81 -0.22
C ILE A 9 3.36 -40.02 0.65
N SER A 10 2.81 -40.63 1.70
CA SER A 10 1.87 -39.98 2.61
C SER A 10 2.49 -38.77 3.34
N ALA A 11 3.75 -38.88 3.76
CA ALA A 11 4.48 -37.75 4.35
C ALA A 11 4.67 -36.60 3.34
N VAL A 12 5.01 -36.91 2.09
CA VAL A 12 5.17 -35.91 1.01
C VAL A 12 3.84 -35.23 0.70
N GLU A 13 2.74 -35.96 0.59
CA GLU A 13 1.41 -35.38 0.35
C GLU A 13 0.96 -34.47 1.50
N THR A 14 1.25 -34.88 2.75
CA THR A 14 0.97 -34.07 3.95
C THR A 14 1.77 -32.75 3.91
N VAL A 15 3.06 -32.80 3.57
CA VAL A 15 3.88 -31.59 3.45
C VAL A 15 3.39 -30.74 2.28
N SER A 16 3.14 -31.34 1.11
CA SER A 16 2.70 -30.61 -0.09
C SER A 16 1.37 -29.89 0.13
N SER A 17 0.41 -30.52 0.81
CA SER A 17 -0.89 -29.91 1.13
C SER A 17 -0.80 -28.82 2.20
N SER A 18 0.26 -28.80 3.01
CA SER A 18 0.51 -27.73 3.99
C SER A 18 1.12 -26.46 3.37
N ILE A 19 1.65 -26.55 2.13
CA ILE A 19 2.22 -25.40 1.43
C ILE A 19 1.07 -24.56 0.86
N PRO A 20 0.93 -23.27 1.23
CA PRO A 20 -0.07 -22.40 0.66
C PRO A 20 0.06 -22.35 -0.87
N GLN A 21 -1.04 -22.65 -1.56
CA GLN A 21 -1.11 -22.53 -3.01
C GLN A 21 -1.50 -21.09 -3.35
N ILE A 22 -0.61 -20.38 -4.02
CA ILE A 22 -0.82 -18.99 -4.47
C ILE A 22 -1.20 -19.04 -5.95
N SER A 23 -2.24 -18.29 -6.34
CA SER A 23 -2.63 -18.21 -7.75
C SER A 23 -1.50 -17.59 -8.57
N ASP A 24 -1.31 -18.06 -9.80
CA ASP A 24 -0.41 -17.46 -10.78
C ASP A 24 -0.75 -16.01 -11.18
N THR A 25 -1.95 -15.54 -10.81
CA THR A 25 -2.41 -14.17 -11.01
C THR A 25 -2.19 -13.26 -9.80
N THR A 26 -1.79 -13.81 -8.65
CA THR A 26 -1.52 -13.06 -7.41
C THR A 26 -0.17 -12.35 -7.51
N ASN A 27 -0.18 -11.02 -7.47
CA ASN A 27 1.03 -10.22 -7.41
C ASN A 27 1.52 -10.05 -5.96
N PHE A 28 2.79 -9.70 -5.83
CA PHE A 28 3.44 -9.40 -4.56
C PHE A 28 3.91 -7.95 -4.49
N TRP A 29 3.55 -7.27 -3.41
CA TRP A 29 3.82 -5.85 -3.19
C TRP A 29 4.59 -5.62 -1.89
N MET A 30 5.66 -4.83 -1.94
CA MET A 30 6.33 -4.36 -0.72
C MET A 30 5.90 -2.91 -0.44
N VAL A 31 5.21 -2.71 0.68
CA VAL A 31 4.69 -1.40 1.10
C VAL A 31 5.50 -0.88 2.29
N ARG A 32 6.11 0.30 2.16
CA ARG A 32 6.88 0.92 3.25
C ARG A 32 6.06 2.03 3.91
N SER A 33 5.84 1.91 5.20
CA SER A 33 4.96 2.80 5.99
C SER A 33 5.64 4.11 6.44
N LYS A 34 6.22 4.88 5.50
CA LYS A 34 6.92 6.17 5.73
C LYS A 34 7.77 6.17 7.02
N GLN A 35 8.96 5.55 6.95
CA GLN A 35 9.85 5.35 8.12
C GLN A 35 9.19 4.58 9.28
N GLY A 36 8.23 3.70 8.96
CA GLY A 36 7.53 2.87 9.94
C GLY A 36 6.44 3.58 10.74
N VAL A 37 6.18 4.87 10.47
CA VAL A 37 5.26 5.69 11.25
C VAL A 37 3.82 5.17 11.15
N PHE A 38 3.38 4.82 9.94
CA PHE A 38 2.02 4.34 9.71
C PHE A 38 1.86 2.82 9.89
N TYR A 39 2.93 2.10 10.28
CA TYR A 39 2.89 0.64 10.35
C TYR A 39 1.79 0.13 11.29
N ASN A 40 1.74 0.66 12.51
CA ASN A 40 0.77 0.25 13.51
C ASN A 40 -0.66 0.58 13.07
N GLU A 41 -0.87 1.71 12.39
CA GLU A 41 -2.18 2.11 11.88
C GLU A 41 -2.64 1.18 10.76
N TYR A 42 -1.75 0.81 9.83
CA TYR A 42 -2.05 -0.13 8.76
C TYR A 42 -2.43 -1.51 9.29
N VAL A 43 -1.65 -2.04 10.25
CA VAL A 43 -1.89 -3.36 10.83
C VAL A 43 -3.15 -3.38 11.69
N ALA A 44 -3.34 -2.37 12.56
CA ALA A 44 -4.50 -2.33 13.44
C ALA A 44 -5.80 -1.97 12.70
N GLY A 45 -5.70 -1.10 11.68
CA GLY A 45 -6.83 -0.65 10.87
C GLY A 45 -7.19 -1.58 9.72
N GLY A 46 -6.31 -2.52 9.36
CA GLY A 46 -6.55 -3.47 8.26
C GLY A 46 -6.54 -2.82 6.88
N TYR A 47 -5.73 -1.77 6.68
CA TYR A 47 -5.60 -1.07 5.40
C TYR A 47 -4.14 -0.71 5.12
N ILE A 48 -3.85 -0.37 3.87
CA ILE A 48 -2.65 0.38 3.48
C ILE A 48 -3.10 1.64 2.75
N ALA A 49 -2.34 2.72 2.87
CA ALA A 49 -2.68 3.99 2.25
C ALA A 49 -1.49 4.56 1.50
N ILE A 50 -1.79 5.44 0.56
CA ILE A 50 -0.83 6.25 -0.18
C ILE A 50 -1.31 7.70 -0.14
N GLY A 51 -0.38 8.64 -0.07
CA GLY A 51 -0.70 10.07 -0.16
C GLY A 51 -0.87 10.55 -1.59
N TRP A 52 -0.66 11.85 -1.80
CA TRP A 52 -1.00 12.57 -3.03
C TRP A 52 -2.51 12.62 -3.28
N ASN A 53 -3.26 12.93 -2.22
CA ASN A 53 -4.73 12.86 -2.17
C ASN A 53 -5.50 13.57 -3.31
N PRO A 54 -4.98 14.63 -3.97
CA PRO A 54 -5.64 15.19 -5.16
C PRO A 54 -5.70 14.25 -6.37
N LEU A 55 -4.87 13.20 -6.43
CA LEU A 55 -4.82 12.24 -7.53
C LEU A 55 -5.71 11.02 -7.26
N THR A 56 -7.02 11.25 -7.21
CA THR A 56 -8.04 10.20 -7.08
C THR A 56 -8.16 9.34 -8.34
N GLU A 57 -8.81 8.18 -8.23
CA GLU A 57 -9.18 7.32 -9.37
C GLU A 57 -9.98 8.13 -10.40
N ALA A 58 -10.94 8.93 -9.94
CA ALA A 58 -11.75 9.78 -10.81
C ALA A 58 -10.88 10.77 -11.59
N VAL A 59 -9.89 11.40 -10.94
CA VAL A 59 -8.96 12.33 -11.60
C VAL A 59 -8.07 11.59 -12.61
N LEU A 60 -7.46 10.47 -12.21
CA LEU A 60 -6.53 9.71 -13.06
C LEU A 60 -7.21 9.01 -14.24
N SER A 61 -8.51 8.70 -14.12
CA SER A 61 -9.32 8.18 -15.23
C SER A 61 -9.49 9.18 -16.39
N GLY A 62 -9.15 10.45 -16.17
CA GLY A 62 -9.14 11.48 -17.19
C GLY A 62 -8.18 11.16 -18.34
N SER A 63 -8.54 11.57 -19.55
CA SER A 63 -7.65 11.45 -20.71
C SER A 63 -6.78 12.70 -20.83
N HIS A 64 -5.82 12.84 -19.92
CA HIS A 64 -4.84 13.92 -19.90
C HIS A 64 -3.42 13.38 -19.98
N ASP A 65 -2.49 14.23 -20.40
CA ASP A 65 -1.07 13.90 -20.36
C ASP A 65 -0.52 13.93 -18.91
N ASP A 66 0.67 13.38 -18.74
CA ASP A 66 1.32 13.34 -17.43
C ASP A 66 1.64 14.74 -16.87
N ASP A 67 1.75 15.77 -17.73
CA ASP A 67 2.10 17.12 -17.29
C ASP A 67 0.93 17.82 -16.62
N TYR A 68 -0.31 17.55 -17.07
CA TYR A 68 -1.53 17.94 -16.37
C TYR A 68 -1.56 17.42 -14.93
N TYR A 69 -1.35 16.11 -14.73
CA TYR A 69 -1.37 15.51 -13.39
C TYR A 69 -0.24 16.01 -12.49
N LYS A 70 0.95 16.22 -13.05
CA LYS A 70 2.07 16.85 -12.32
C LYS A 70 1.72 18.28 -11.91
N GLN A 71 0.91 19.00 -12.69
CA GLN A 71 0.49 20.35 -12.35
C GLN A 71 -0.48 20.36 -11.16
N ILE A 72 -1.41 19.41 -11.07
CA ILE A 72 -2.30 19.24 -9.90
C ILE A 72 -1.47 19.13 -8.60
N LEU A 73 -0.40 18.34 -8.61
CA LEU A 73 0.47 18.19 -7.45
C LEU A 73 1.19 19.49 -7.07
N LYS A 74 1.64 20.27 -8.06
CA LYS A 74 2.27 21.58 -7.82
C LYS A 74 1.29 22.58 -7.25
N ASP A 75 0.08 22.63 -7.80
CA ASP A 75 -0.97 23.55 -7.37
C ASP A 75 -1.48 23.22 -5.97
N SER A 76 -1.35 21.95 -5.57
CA SER A 76 -1.69 21.45 -4.22
C SER A 76 -0.54 21.57 -3.22
N ASN A 77 0.50 22.37 -3.52
CA ASN A 77 1.65 22.66 -2.66
C ASN A 77 2.50 21.45 -2.22
N TYR A 78 2.46 20.33 -2.95
CA TYR A 78 3.35 19.21 -2.64
C TYR A 78 4.81 19.63 -2.85
N PRO A 79 5.69 19.43 -1.85
CA PRO A 79 7.10 19.83 -1.93
C PRO A 79 7.92 18.89 -2.84
N ASP A 80 7.27 17.93 -3.49
CA ASP A 80 7.93 16.88 -4.26
C ASP A 80 8.77 17.47 -5.40
N LYS A 81 10.08 17.24 -5.30
CA LYS A 81 11.03 17.61 -6.35
C LYS A 81 10.83 16.79 -7.64
N MET A 82 10.05 15.70 -7.59
CA MET A 82 9.83 14.78 -8.70
C MET A 82 8.35 14.34 -8.78
N PRO A 83 7.43 15.20 -9.24
CA PRO A 83 6.00 14.91 -9.32
C PRO A 83 5.66 13.71 -10.24
N GLY A 84 6.52 13.40 -11.23
CA GLY A 84 6.34 12.19 -12.05
C GLY A 84 6.50 10.89 -11.26
N THR A 85 7.37 10.87 -10.23
CA THR A 85 7.50 9.69 -9.35
C THR A 85 6.28 9.52 -8.46
N ALA A 86 5.70 10.63 -7.97
CA ALA A 86 4.45 10.61 -7.22
C ALA A 86 3.29 10.06 -8.07
N LEU A 87 3.11 10.61 -9.27
CA LEU A 87 2.10 10.16 -10.24
C LEU A 87 2.21 8.66 -10.52
N ASN A 88 3.42 8.17 -10.81
CA ASN A 88 3.62 6.75 -11.08
C ASN A 88 3.27 5.87 -9.87
N LYS A 89 3.52 6.32 -8.63
CA LYS A 89 3.11 5.54 -7.46
C LYS A 89 1.59 5.49 -7.30
N CYS A 90 0.90 6.61 -7.56
CA CYS A 90 -0.56 6.67 -7.50
C CYS A 90 -1.18 5.73 -8.54
N ARG A 91 -0.74 5.80 -9.81
CA ARG A 91 -1.20 4.89 -10.86
C ARG A 91 -0.99 3.43 -10.49
N ARG A 92 0.19 3.06 -9.99
CA ARG A 92 0.44 1.67 -9.56
C ARG A 92 -0.48 1.25 -8.42
N PHE A 93 -0.69 2.11 -7.43
CA PHE A 93 -1.54 1.80 -6.28
C PHE A 93 -3.01 1.64 -6.67
N ILE A 94 -3.51 2.44 -7.61
CA ILE A 94 -4.92 2.47 -8.03
C ILE A 94 -5.21 1.45 -9.13
N GLU A 95 -4.32 1.32 -10.12
CA GLU A 95 -4.59 0.58 -11.36
C GLU A 95 -3.94 -0.83 -11.39
N GLU A 96 -2.83 -1.03 -10.67
CA GLU A 96 -2.07 -2.30 -10.72
C GLU A 96 -2.30 -3.21 -9.51
N ILE A 97 -2.41 -2.64 -8.30
CA ILE A 97 -2.67 -3.40 -7.07
C ILE A 97 -4.13 -3.87 -7.07
N LYS A 98 -4.37 -5.17 -6.88
CA LYS A 98 -5.71 -5.77 -6.99
C LYS A 98 -6.06 -6.65 -5.81
N SER A 99 -7.36 -6.75 -5.53
CA SER A 99 -7.90 -7.66 -4.52
C SER A 99 -7.41 -9.08 -4.73
N GLY A 100 -6.91 -9.71 -3.67
CA GLY A 100 -6.29 -11.03 -3.71
C GLY A 100 -4.77 -11.02 -3.90
N ASP A 101 -4.15 -9.88 -4.21
CA ASP A 101 -2.70 -9.72 -4.16
C ASP A 101 -2.16 -9.86 -2.73
N ILE A 102 -0.85 -10.05 -2.58
CA ILE A 102 -0.18 -10.13 -1.28
C ILE A 102 0.65 -8.87 -1.06
N ALA A 103 0.44 -8.20 0.08
CA ALA A 103 1.28 -7.10 0.53
C ALA A 103 2.16 -7.50 1.71
N MET A 104 3.45 -7.20 1.61
CA MET A 104 4.38 -7.16 2.71
C MET A 104 4.54 -5.72 3.18
N ILE A 105 3.99 -5.41 4.34
CA ILE A 105 4.03 -4.10 4.98
C ILE A 105 5.26 -4.04 5.87
N VAL A 106 6.14 -3.07 5.61
CA VAL A 106 7.41 -2.91 6.32
C VAL A 106 7.30 -1.73 7.28
N GLY A 107 7.52 -2.02 8.57
CA GLY A 107 7.65 -1.06 9.67
C GLY A 107 9.09 -0.63 9.92
N ARG A 108 9.41 -0.25 11.16
CA ARG A 108 10.80 0.09 11.56
C ARG A 108 11.63 -1.16 11.82
N SER A 109 11.05 -2.11 12.54
CA SER A 109 11.68 -3.38 12.96
C SER A 109 10.82 -4.59 12.64
N GLU A 110 9.59 -4.36 12.19
CA GLU A 110 8.54 -5.35 12.02
C GLU A 110 8.10 -5.45 10.56
N ILE A 111 7.60 -6.62 10.19
CA ILE A 111 6.93 -6.87 8.91
C ILE A 111 5.57 -7.49 9.17
N ALA A 112 4.58 -7.15 8.36
CA ALA A 112 3.30 -7.82 8.31
C ALA A 112 3.02 -8.30 6.88
N PHE A 113 2.31 -9.42 6.76
CA PHE A 113 1.77 -9.87 5.49
C PHE A 113 0.25 -9.72 5.53
N ALA A 114 -0.32 -9.25 4.43
CA ALA A 114 -1.75 -9.09 4.26
C ALA A 114 -2.17 -9.52 2.85
N THR A 115 -3.41 -9.96 2.72
CA THR A 115 -4.08 -10.07 1.43
C THR A 115 -4.72 -8.72 1.12
N ILE A 116 -4.48 -8.20 -0.08
CA ILE A 116 -5.05 -6.95 -0.56
C ILE A 116 -6.57 -7.10 -0.72
N GLY A 117 -7.32 -6.15 -0.18
CA GLY A 117 -8.75 -5.99 -0.39
C GLY A 117 -9.07 -4.98 -1.49
N ASP A 118 -10.33 -4.61 -1.60
CA ASP A 118 -10.79 -3.66 -2.61
C ASP A 118 -10.24 -2.25 -2.37
N TYR A 119 -9.96 -1.55 -3.47
CA TYR A 119 -9.60 -0.13 -3.44
C TYR A 119 -10.78 0.71 -2.94
N PHE A 120 -10.50 1.70 -2.11
CA PHE A 120 -11.46 2.69 -1.67
C PHE A 120 -10.77 4.04 -1.43
N GLU A 121 -11.54 5.12 -1.53
CA GLU A 121 -11.12 6.47 -1.18
C GLU A 121 -11.88 6.93 0.06
N VAL A 122 -11.15 7.56 0.99
CA VAL A 122 -11.74 8.20 2.17
C VAL A 122 -12.30 9.57 1.82
N ASP A 123 -13.18 10.10 2.66
CA ASP A 123 -13.82 11.40 2.44
C ASP A 123 -12.79 12.52 2.23
N LEU A 124 -12.91 13.25 1.13
CA LEU A 124 -12.03 14.36 0.74
C LEU A 124 -11.98 15.46 1.80
N ASP A 125 -13.02 15.62 2.62
CA ASP A 125 -13.01 16.57 3.74
C ASP A 125 -11.98 16.20 4.83
N THR A 126 -11.64 14.91 4.92
CA THR A 126 -10.67 14.38 5.90
C THR A 126 -9.30 14.10 5.28
N ALA A 127 -9.24 13.86 3.98
CA ALA A 127 -8.04 13.53 3.22
C ALA A 127 -7.67 14.62 2.22
N THR A 128 -7.58 15.87 2.68
CA THR A 128 -7.12 16.99 1.84
C THR A 128 -5.60 17.00 1.69
N ALA A 129 -5.09 17.64 0.63
CA ALA A 129 -3.65 17.85 0.47
C ALA A 129 -3.06 18.67 1.63
N GLU A 130 -3.79 19.67 2.10
CA GLU A 130 -3.39 20.49 3.24
C GLU A 130 -3.23 19.63 4.50
N LYS A 131 -4.16 18.70 4.74
CA LYS A 131 -4.10 17.82 5.90
C LYS A 131 -2.96 16.82 5.81
N GLU A 132 -2.75 16.23 4.63
CA GLU A 132 -1.62 15.33 4.38
C GLU A 132 -0.28 16.05 4.65
N LEU A 133 -0.11 17.27 4.12
CA LEU A 133 1.10 18.06 4.30
C LEU A 133 1.30 18.51 5.76
N GLU A 134 0.22 18.80 6.49
CA GLU A 134 0.27 19.06 7.92
C GLU A 134 0.81 17.84 8.68
N ILE A 135 0.26 16.65 8.43
CA ILE A 135 0.71 15.40 9.06
C ILE A 135 2.17 15.09 8.68
N HIS A 136 2.56 15.29 7.42
CA HIS A 136 3.96 15.13 7.01
C HIS A 136 4.89 16.03 7.82
N THR A 137 4.50 17.28 8.03
CA THR A 137 5.26 18.22 8.87
C THR A 137 5.33 17.71 10.32
N GLN A 138 4.21 17.25 10.89
CA GLN A 138 4.17 16.69 12.25
C GLN A 138 5.05 15.44 12.40
N ILE A 139 5.15 14.61 11.36
CA ILE A 139 6.02 13.44 11.34
C ILE A 139 7.48 13.88 11.37
N GLU A 140 7.86 14.86 10.54
CA GLU A 140 9.22 15.38 10.47
C GLU A 140 9.65 16.08 11.76
N THR A 141 8.73 16.77 12.43
CA THR A 141 8.99 17.43 13.73
C THR A 141 8.84 16.50 14.93
N GLY A 142 8.39 15.25 14.72
CA GLY A 142 8.18 14.27 15.78
C GLY A 142 6.96 14.55 16.68
N THR A 143 6.01 15.36 16.23
CA THR A 143 4.78 15.70 16.96
C THR A 143 3.55 14.90 16.51
N TYR A 144 3.69 14.04 15.50
CA TYR A 144 2.60 13.18 15.04
C TYR A 144 2.22 12.14 16.09
N LEU A 145 0.94 12.07 16.43
CA LEU A 145 0.42 11.24 17.52
C LEU A 145 -0.11 9.86 17.07
N GLY A 146 -0.04 9.53 15.78
CA GLY A 146 -0.54 8.24 15.27
C GLY A 146 -2.06 8.16 15.21
N LEU A 147 -2.74 9.28 14.93
CA LEU A 147 -4.19 9.36 14.86
C LEU A 147 -4.61 9.72 13.42
N ASN A 148 -5.13 8.72 12.72
CA ASN A 148 -5.71 8.78 11.38
C ASN A 148 -4.69 9.18 10.30
N CYS A 149 -4.14 8.17 9.62
CA CYS A 149 -3.50 8.34 8.33
C CYS A 149 -4.32 9.32 7.45
N PRO A 150 -3.71 10.42 7.00
CA PRO A 150 -4.38 11.45 6.22
C PRO A 150 -4.64 10.99 4.78
#